data_AF-A0A7Y0C4G6-F1
#
_entry.id   AF-A0A7Y0C4G6-F1
#
_cell.length_a   1.000
_cell.length_b   1.000
_cell.length_c   1.000
_cell.angle_alpha   90.00
_cell.angle_beta   90.00
_cell.angle_gamma   90.00
#
_symmetry.space_group_name_H-M   'P 1'
#
loop_
_entity.id
_entity.type
_entity.pdbx_description
1 polymer ?
#
loop_
_entity_poly.entity_id
_entity_poly.type
_entity_poly.pdbx_seq_one_letter_code
_entity_poly.pdbx_strand_id
1 'polypeptide(L)' 'MKVLKLSAQGLPQSWISLEEAVSHYATDEVRWEMGARIAIFHGGHNAITGNQSIITINSIIGTRG' A
#
# COMPACT_ATOMS: atom_id res chain seq x y z
N MET A 1 11.35 -4.32 -7.10
CA MET A 1 10.00 -4.91 -7.07
C MET A 1 8.99 -3.80 -7.34
N LYS A 2 7.87 -4.08 -8.02
CA LYS A 2 6.87 -3.05 -8.38
C LYS A 2 5.46 -3.52 -8.04
N VAL A 3 4.56 -2.56 -7.82
CA VAL A 3 3.12 -2.76 -7.58
C VAL A 3 2.34 -2.26 -8.78
N LEU A 4 1.34 -3.00 -9.24
CA LEU A 4 0.43 -2.52 -10.27
C LEU A 4 -0.63 -1.60 -9.64
N LYS A 5 -0.62 -0.33 -10.01
CA LYS A 5 -1.62 0.67 -9.61
C LYS A 5 -2.75 0.72 -10.64
N LEU A 6 -3.98 0.65 -10.15
CA LEU A 6 -5.20 0.83 -10.94
C LEU A 6 -6.04 1.96 -10.36
N SER A 7 -6.97 2.48 -11.18
CA SER A 7 -8.06 3.28 -10.65
C SER A 7 -8.95 2.45 -9.72
N ALA A 8 -9.79 3.11 -8.93
CA ALA A 8 -10.78 2.46 -8.09
C ALA A 8 -11.73 1.51 -8.87
N GLN A 9 -11.88 1.68 -10.18
CA GLN A 9 -12.70 0.83 -11.06
C GLN A 9 -11.89 -0.29 -11.74
N GLY A 10 -10.59 -0.41 -11.46
CA GLY A 10 -9.73 -1.46 -12.04
C GLY A 10 -9.15 -1.14 -13.41
N LEU A 11 -9.11 0.15 -13.80
CA LEU A 11 -8.38 0.55 -15.01
C LEU A 11 -6.88 0.65 -14.70
N PRO A 12 -5.99 -0.08 -15.41
CA PRO A 12 -4.55 -0.01 -15.16
C PRO A 12 -4.00 1.40 -15.40
N GLN A 13 -3.14 1.88 -14.51
CA GLN A 13 -2.51 3.20 -14.62
C GLN A 13 -1.00 3.08 -14.80
N SER A 14 -0.30 2.45 -13.85
CA SER A 14 1.16 2.36 -13.88
C SER A 14 1.70 1.26 -12.97
N TRP A 15 2.97 0.91 -13.16
CA TRP A 15 3.74 0.14 -12.19
C TRP A 15 4.54 1.09 -11.31
N ILE A 16 4.21 1.14 -10.03
CA ILE A 16 4.81 2.05 -9.04
C ILE A 16 5.84 1.32 -8.16
N SER A 17 6.73 2.07 -7.53
CA SER A 17 7.66 1.52 -6.55
C SER A 17 6.95 1.11 -5.26
N LEU A 18 7.66 0.42 -4.35
CA LEU A 18 7.10 0.11 -3.03
C LEU A 18 6.94 1.37 -2.17
N GLU A 19 7.84 2.35 -2.32
CA GLU A 19 7.83 3.64 -1.63
C GLU A 19 6.63 4.51 -2.05
N GLU A 20 6.29 4.50 -3.34
CA GLU A 20 5.06 5.14 -3.83
C GLU A 20 3.81 4.39 -3.33
N ALA A 21 3.82 3.05 -3.38
CA ALA A 21 2.71 2.24 -2.90
C ALA A 21 2.45 2.44 -1.40
N VAL A 22 3.49 2.39 -0.56
CA VAL A 22 3.35 2.58 0.90
C VAL A 22 2.79 3.97 1.23
N SER A 23 3.12 4.99 0.42
CA SER A 23 2.56 6.32 0.57
C SER A 23 1.05 6.33 0.35
N HIS A 24 0.54 5.66 -0.70
CA HIS A 24 -0.90 5.50 -0.94
C HIS A 24 -1.62 4.74 0.19
N TYR A 25 -0.98 3.73 0.78
CA TYR A 25 -1.52 3.04 1.96
C TYR A 25 -1.56 3.97 3.17
N ALA A 26 -0.50 4.73 3.41
CA ALA A 26 -0.39 5.63 4.56
C ALA A 26 -1.38 6.80 4.49
N THR A 27 -1.79 7.22 3.29
CA THR A 27 -2.79 8.28 3.07
C THR A 27 -4.23 7.79 2.90
N ASP A 28 -4.50 6.49 3.12
CA ASP A 28 -5.83 5.87 2.96
C ASP A 28 -6.44 6.04 1.54
N GLU A 29 -5.56 6.07 0.53
CA GLU A 29 -5.95 6.20 -0.88
C GLU A 29 -6.30 4.86 -1.53
N VAL A 30 -5.81 3.75 -0.96
CA VAL A 30 -6.08 2.38 -1.43
C VAL A 30 -7.52 1.97 -1.12
N ARG A 31 -8.30 1.68 -2.16
CA ARG A 31 -9.72 1.29 -2.07
C ARG A 31 -9.93 -0.21 -2.02
N TRP A 32 -9.05 -0.96 -2.68
CA TRP A 32 -9.05 -2.41 -2.67
C TRP A 32 -7.67 -2.92 -3.07
N GLU A 33 -7.42 -4.18 -2.71
CA GLU A 33 -6.14 -4.84 -2.86
C GLU A 33 -6.33 -6.20 -3.54
N MET A 34 -5.35 -6.64 -4.32
CA MET A 34 -5.38 -7.96 -4.96
C MET A 34 -3.98 -8.56 -5.14
N GLY A 35 -3.94 -9.87 -5.34
CA GLY A 35 -2.70 -10.62 -5.55
C GLY A 35 -1.94 -10.90 -4.24
N ALA A 36 -0.65 -11.18 -4.36
CA ALA A 36 0.17 -11.57 -3.23
C ALA A 36 0.56 -10.38 -2.36
N ARG A 37 0.71 -10.61 -1.06
CA ARG A 37 1.43 -9.69 -0.17
C ARG A 37 2.92 -9.78 -0.48
N ILE A 38 3.52 -8.67 -0.86
CA ILE A 38 4.90 -8.65 -1.36
C ILE A 38 5.85 -7.89 -0.46
N ALA A 39 5.36 -7.01 0.41
CA ALA A 39 6.21 -6.27 1.34
C ALA A 39 5.47 -5.94 2.64
N ILE A 40 6.24 -5.76 3.71
CA ILE A 40 5.77 -5.26 5.00
C ILE A 40 6.69 -4.10 5.40
N PHE A 41 6.09 -2.95 5.69
CA PHE A 41 6.76 -1.76 6.18
C PHE A 41 6.48 -1.61 7.66
N HIS A 42 7.55 -1.33 8.41
CA HIS A 42 7.55 -1.15 9.85
C HIS A 42 7.77 0.32 10.16
N GLY A 43 6.78 0.96 10.79
CA GLY A 43 6.84 2.33 11.25
C GLY A 43 7.29 2.46 12.70
N GLY A 44 6.97 3.60 13.30
CA GLY A 44 7.28 3.89 14.70
C GLY A 44 6.51 3.02 15.69
N HIS A 45 7.02 2.98 16.92
CA HIS A 45 6.34 2.37 18.07
C HIS A 45 5.58 3.43 18.85
N ASN A 46 4.34 3.13 19.22
CA ASN A 46 3.60 3.94 20.17
C ASN A 46 4.27 3.83 21.54
N ALA A 47 4.67 4.96 22.14
CA ALA A 47 5.43 4.97 23.38
C ALA A 47 4.64 4.45 24.60
N ILE A 48 3.31 4.53 24.59
CA ILE A 48 2.45 4.12 25.70
C ILE A 48 2.13 2.63 25.59
N THR A 49 1.75 2.17 24.39
CA THR A 49 1.27 0.79 24.19
C THR A 49 2.36 -0.18 23.75
N GLY A 50 3.49 0.34 23.24
CA GLY A 50 4.55 -0.46 22.62
C GLY A 50 4.20 -0.98 21.22
N ASN A 51 2.99 -0.73 20.71
CA ASN A 51 2.56 -1.25 19.41
C ASN A 51 3.33 -0.59 18.26
N GLN A 52 3.80 -1.38 17.30
CA GLN A 52 4.42 -0.88 16.09
C GLN A 52 3.38 -0.61 15.01
N SER A 53 3.53 0.51 14.29
CA SER A 53 2.76 0.75 13.06
C SER A 53 3.26 -0.19 11.96
N ILE A 54 2.37 -0.86 11.26
CA ILE A 54 2.73 -1.82 10.20
C ILE A 54 1.84 -1.56 8.98
N ILE A 55 2.44 -1.48 7.80
CA ILE A 55 1.73 -1.44 6.51
C ILE A 55 2.13 -2.66 5.70
N THR A 56 1.15 -3.44 5.25
CA THR A 56 1.37 -4.56 4.33
C THR A 56 0.99 -4.12 2.91
N ILE A 57 1.80 -4.49 1.93
CA ILE A 57 1.60 -4.11 0.52
C ILE A 57 1.27 -5.33 -0.32
N ASN A 58 0.17 -5.25 -1.06
CA ASN A 58 -0.20 -6.23 -2.07
C ASN A 58 0.39 -5.88 -3.46
N SER A 59 0.58 -6.89 -4.31
CA SER A 59 1.15 -6.74 -5.65
C SER A 59 0.29 -5.90 -6.61
N ILE A 60 -0.99 -5.71 -6.28
CA ILE A 60 -1.97 -4.97 -7.08
C ILE A 60 -2.85 -4.15 -6.13
N ILE A 61 -2.99 -2.85 -6.40
CA ILE A 61 -3.85 -1.93 -5.63
C ILE A 61 -4.70 -1.07 -6.55
N GLY A 62 -5.95 -0.82 -6.14
CA GLY A 62 -6.80 0.21 -6.74
C GLY A 62 -6.82 1.45 -5.85
N THR A 63 -6.43 2.62 -6.37
CA THR A 63 -6.46 3.88 -5.60
C THR A 63 -7.62 4.79 -6.03
N ARG A 64 -8.03 5.69 -5.14
CA ARG A 64 -8.68 6.93 -5.60
C ARG A 64 -7.66 7.72 -6.42
N GLY A 65 -8.12 8.31 -7.53
CA GLY A 65 -7.28 9.02 -8.51
C GLY A 65 -6.43 10.10 -7.87
#